data_AF-A0A933LWP4-F1
#
_entry.id   AF-A0A933LWP4-F1
#
_cell.length_a   1.000
_cell.length_b   1.000
_cell.length_c   1.000
_cell.angle_alpha   90.00
_cell.angle_beta   90.00
_cell.angle_gamma   90.00
#
_symmetry.space_group_name_H-M   'P 1'
#
loop_
_entity.id
_entity.type
_entity.pdbx_description
1 polymer ?
#
loop_
_entity_poly.entity_id
_entity_poly.type
_entity_poly.pdbx_seq_one_letter_code
_entity_poly.pdbx_strand_id
1 'polypeptide(L)'
;HVRTVVVFDRTAWHAAGCPDDRSPFQEKIPLPLAVLPGLEDMAPKERARTMRKLVREGEDEIRDERRREGRKLLGRRRVLAADPKSRPLHSKKSPRPLCHAATREAREEHRRQYAEFVALYRVASDRFRAGDFAVVFPAGSFPPWYRGKAG
;
A
#
# COMPACT_ATOMS: atom_id res chain seq x y z
N HIS A 1 -20.30 -6.52 27.59
CA HIS A 1 -19.87 -5.37 28.43
C HIS A 1 -19.91 -4.13 27.55
N VAL A 2 -20.68 -3.10 27.88
CA VAL A 2 -20.78 -1.88 27.05
C VAL A 2 -19.80 -0.85 27.61
N ARG A 3 -19.00 -0.25 26.73
CA ARG A 3 -18.14 0.89 27.07
C ARG A 3 -18.54 2.11 26.28
N THR A 4 -18.35 3.29 26.84
CA THR A 4 -18.52 4.54 26.09
C THR A 4 -17.19 4.90 25.43
N VAL A 5 -17.22 5.16 24.14
CA VAL A 5 -16.08 5.70 23.40
C VAL A 5 -16.44 7.07 22.85
N VAL A 6 -15.44 7.94 22.75
CA VAL A 6 -15.59 9.24 22.09
C VAL A 6 -15.16 9.07 20.65
N VAL A 7 -16.09 9.31 19.72
CA VAL A 7 -15.83 9.35 18.30
C VAL A 7 -15.70 10.80 17.87
N PHE A 8 -14.68 11.09 17.08
CA PHE A 8 -14.43 12.42 16.55
C PHE A 8 -14.86 12.49 15.08
N ASP A 9 -15.82 13.34 14.76
CA ASP A 9 -16.23 13.64 13.39
C ASP A 9 -15.23 14.61 12.76
N ARG A 10 -14.18 14.02 12.17
CA ARG A 10 -13.17 14.76 11.43
C ARG A 10 -13.77 15.52 10.25
N THR A 11 -14.79 14.98 9.59
CA THR A 11 -15.36 15.58 8.37
C THR A 11 -16.08 16.88 8.70
N ALA A 12 -16.96 16.86 9.72
CA ALA A 12 -17.64 18.06 10.20
C ALA A 12 -16.65 19.11 10.74
N TRP A 13 -15.58 18.68 11.42
CA TRP A 13 -14.52 19.59 11.89
C TRP A 13 -13.78 20.29 10.76
N HIS A 14 -13.46 19.57 9.67
CA HIS A 14 -12.86 20.17 8.46
C HIS A 14 -13.82 21.15 7.78
N ALA A 15 -15.09 20.78 7.64
CA ALA A 15 -16.12 21.65 7.06
C ALA A 15 -16.31 22.95 7.87
N ALA A 16 -16.10 22.89 9.19
CA ALA A 16 -16.15 24.03 10.09
C ALA A 16 -14.87 24.90 10.11
N GLY A 17 -13.89 24.63 9.23
CA GLY A 17 -12.66 25.41 9.14
C GLY A 17 -11.58 25.03 10.15
N CYS A 18 -11.62 23.80 10.68
CA CYS A 18 -10.64 23.27 11.63
C CYS A 18 -10.46 24.12 12.91
N PRO A 19 -11.54 24.45 13.65
CA PRO A 19 -11.43 25.23 14.90
C PRO A 19 -10.57 24.50 15.94
N ASP A 20 -9.93 25.26 16.83
CA ASP A 20 -9.10 24.69 17.90
C ASP A 20 -9.92 23.82 18.87
N ASP A 21 -11.15 24.25 19.18
CA ASP A 21 -12.07 23.45 19.98
C ASP A 21 -12.68 22.31 19.15
N ARG A 22 -12.33 21.07 19.51
CA ARG A 22 -12.81 19.85 18.87
C ARG A 22 -14.02 19.25 19.57
N SER A 23 -14.39 19.74 20.75
CA SER A 23 -15.48 19.21 21.57
C SER A 23 -16.83 19.16 20.84
N PRO A 24 -17.21 20.16 20.01
CA PRO A 24 -18.47 20.13 19.25
C PRO A 24 -18.54 18.99 18.22
N PHE A 25 -17.38 18.44 17.84
CA PHE A 25 -17.25 17.37 16.84
C PHE A 25 -16.96 16.02 17.49
N GLN A 26 -17.17 15.91 18.81
CA GLN A 26 -17.00 14.68 19.56
C GLN A 26 -18.35 14.16 20.02
N GLU A 27 -18.63 12.90 19.68
CA GLU A 27 -19.84 12.20 20.09
C GLU A 27 -19.48 11.02 20.98
N LYS A 28 -20.21 10.86 22.09
CA LYS A 28 -20.08 9.70 22.97
C LYS A 28 -21.04 8.62 22.49
N ILE A 29 -20.48 7.53 21.95
CA ILE A 29 -21.29 6.40 21.50
C ILE A 29 -21.09 5.17 22.41
N PRO A 30 -22.16 4.41 22.70
CA PRO A 30 -22.03 3.13 23.37
C PRO A 30 -21.43 2.09 22.42
N LEU A 31 -20.34 1.47 22.84
CA LEU A 31 -19.66 0.40 22.13
C LEU A 31 -19.86 -0.92 22.90
N PRO A 32 -20.77 -1.81 22.43
CA PRO A 32 -20.90 -3.15 22.98
C PRO A 32 -19.65 -3.96 22.64
N LEU A 33 -18.89 -4.35 23.67
CA LEU A 33 -17.77 -5.26 23.50
C LEU A 33 -18.28 -6.70 23.60
N ALA A 34 -18.28 -7.38 22.47
CA ALA A 34 -18.53 -8.82 22.37
C ALA A 34 -17.32 -9.61 22.89
N VAL A 35 -17.59 -10.79 23.45
CA VAL A 35 -16.54 -11.77 23.74
C VAL A 35 -16.15 -12.44 22.42
N LEU A 36 -14.86 -12.73 22.24
CA LEU A 36 -14.40 -13.42 21.03
C LEU A 36 -14.97 -14.84 20.98
N PRO A 37 -15.27 -15.36 19.77
CA PRO A 37 -15.64 -16.77 19.59
C PRO A 37 -14.63 -17.74 20.20
N GLY A 38 -15.14 -18.77 20.89
CA GLY A 38 -14.35 -19.77 21.61
C GLY A 38 -13.90 -19.36 23.01
N LEU A 39 -14.29 -18.17 23.49
CA LEU A 39 -13.99 -17.67 24.83
C LEU A 39 -15.25 -17.33 25.65
N GLU A 40 -16.45 -17.59 25.12
CA GLU A 40 -17.73 -17.20 25.70
C GLU A 40 -17.91 -17.76 27.11
N ASP A 41 -17.58 -19.04 27.30
CA ASP A 41 -17.77 -19.78 28.54
C ASP A 41 -16.70 -19.51 29.60
N MET A 42 -15.62 -18.81 29.23
CA MET A 42 -14.52 -18.53 30.14
C MET A 42 -14.84 -17.34 31.04
N ALA A 43 -14.49 -17.43 32.32
CA ALA A 43 -14.61 -16.29 33.22
C ALA A 43 -13.68 -15.13 32.78
N PRO A 44 -13.99 -13.85 33.10
CA PRO A 44 -13.20 -12.71 32.63
C PRO A 44 -11.69 -12.81 32.92
N LYS A 45 -11.30 -13.33 34.09
CA LYS A 45 -9.89 -13.54 34.46
C LYS A 45 -9.23 -14.62 33.62
N GLU A 46 -9.95 -15.70 33.32
CA GLU A 46 -9.46 -16.80 32.50
C GLU A 46 -9.28 -16.35 31.05
N ARG A 47 -10.26 -15.62 30.49
CA ARG A 47 -10.11 -14.98 29.18
C ARG A 47 -8.86 -14.11 29.10
N ALA A 48 -8.65 -13.24 30.09
CA ALA A 48 -7.46 -12.40 30.12
C ALA A 48 -6.15 -13.22 30.20
N ARG A 49 -6.15 -14.34 30.94
CA ARG A 49 -5.01 -15.27 31.00
C ARG A 49 -4.76 -15.93 29.65
N THR A 50 -5.80 -16.46 29.02
CA THR A 50 -5.75 -17.12 27.71
C THR A 50 -5.24 -16.16 26.64
N MET A 51 -5.79 -14.94 26.57
CA MET A 51 -5.34 -13.94 25.60
C MET A 51 -3.87 -13.53 25.80
N ARG A 52 -3.42 -13.33 27.05
CA ARG A 52 -2.00 -13.04 27.32
C ARG A 52 -1.09 -14.18 26.92
N LYS A 53 -1.53 -15.43 27.10
CA LYS A 53 -0.79 -16.62 26.67
C LYS A 53 -0.63 -16.63 25.15
N LEU A 54 -1.72 -16.49 24.41
CA LEU A 54 -1.71 -16.46 22.94
C LEU A 54 -0.83 -15.34 22.38
N VAL A 55 -0.89 -14.14 22.96
CA VAL A 55 -0.02 -13.03 22.56
C VAL A 55 1.46 -13.38 22.78
N ARG A 56 1.81 -13.95 23.93
CA ARG A 56 3.19 -14.36 24.21
C ARG A 56 3.67 -15.44 23.26
N GLU A 57 2.86 -16.46 23.00
CA GLU A 57 3.19 -17.53 22.06
C GLU A 57 3.46 -16.96 20.66
N GLY A 58 2.59 -16.08 20.15
CA GLY A 58 2.83 -15.41 18.86
C GLY A 58 4.06 -14.49 18.86
N GLU A 59 4.31 -13.76 19.95
CA GLU A 59 5.51 -12.92 20.08
C GLU A 59 6.81 -13.75 20.07
N ASP A 60 6.79 -14.92 20.71
CA ASP A 60 7.92 -15.84 20.79
C ASP A 60 8.14 -16.55 19.44
N GLU A 61 7.09 -17.00 18.76
CA GLU A 61 7.19 -17.55 17.40
C GLU A 61 7.85 -16.56 16.42
N ILE A 62 7.36 -15.31 16.40
CA ILE A 62 7.92 -14.24 15.53
C ILE A 62 9.35 -13.90 15.94
N ARG A 63 9.68 -13.97 17.23
CA ARG A 63 11.06 -13.78 17.72
C ARG A 63 11.98 -14.88 17.23
N ASP A 64 11.55 -16.13 17.30
CA ASP A 64 12.35 -17.28 16.91
C ASP A 64 12.51 -17.37 15.40
N GLU A 65 11.48 -17.07 14.62
CA GLU A 65 11.58 -16.91 13.16
C GLU A 65 12.63 -15.85 12.80
N ARG A 66 12.56 -14.65 13.38
CA ARG A 66 13.55 -13.59 13.11
C ARG A 66 14.97 -13.99 13.51
N ARG A 67 15.13 -14.71 14.63
CA ARG A 67 16.43 -15.24 15.06
C ARG A 67 16.99 -16.24 14.04
N ARG A 68 16.16 -17.17 13.56
CA ARG A 68 16.54 -18.15 12.52
C ARG A 68 16.92 -17.47 11.20
N GLU A 69 16.17 -16.45 10.78
CA GLU A 69 16.43 -15.67 9.57
C GLU A 69 17.57 -14.64 9.72
N GLY A 70 18.16 -14.50 10.91
CA GLY A 70 19.19 -13.50 11.20
C GLY A 70 18.71 -12.04 11.12
N ARG A 71 17.38 -11.82 11.12
CA ARG A 71 16.79 -10.47 11.01
C ARG A 71 16.86 -9.73 12.34
N LYS A 72 17.39 -8.51 12.29
CA LYS A 72 17.49 -7.62 13.45
C LYS A 72 16.41 -6.53 13.39
N LEU A 73 15.79 -6.23 14.54
CA LEU A 73 14.98 -5.03 14.70
C LEU A 73 15.85 -3.82 15.06
N LEU A 74 15.36 -2.63 14.74
CA LEU A 74 15.87 -1.40 15.33
C LEU A 74 15.46 -1.34 16.80
N GLY A 75 16.42 -1.26 17.71
CA GLY A 75 16.16 -0.99 19.12
C GLY A 75 15.71 0.44 19.35
N ARG A 76 15.06 0.70 20.50
CA ARG A 76 14.53 2.02 20.90
C ARG A 76 15.48 3.19 20.62
N ARG A 77 16.76 3.06 20.99
CA ARG A 77 17.77 4.12 20.77
C ARG A 77 17.91 4.50 19.29
N ARG A 78 17.91 3.52 18.39
CA ARG A 78 18.07 3.75 16.94
C ARG A 78 16.78 4.29 16.32
N VAL A 79 15.61 3.89 16.83
CA VAL A 79 14.32 4.45 16.40
C VAL A 79 14.25 5.93 16.75
N LEU A 80 14.60 6.30 17.98
CA LEU A 80 14.56 7.69 18.44
C LEU A 80 15.60 8.58 17.77
N ALA A 81 16.73 8.01 17.34
CA ALA A 81 17.77 8.73 16.62
C ALA A 81 17.48 8.88 15.12
N ALA A 82 16.50 8.17 14.58
CA ALA A 82 16.15 8.26 13.16
C ALA A 82 15.37 9.55 12.89
N ASP A 83 15.80 10.35 11.92
CA ASP A 83 15.03 11.49 11.44
C ASP A 83 13.77 11.00 10.70
N PRO A 84 12.54 11.34 11.16
CA PRO A 84 11.30 10.92 10.51
C PRO A 84 11.16 11.37 9.05
N LYS A 85 11.88 12.41 8.63
CA LYS A 85 11.85 12.94 7.25
C LYS A 85 12.95 12.35 6.37
N SER A 86 13.87 11.58 6.93
CA SER A 86 14.98 10.99 6.19
C SER A 86 14.51 9.87 5.26
N ARG A 87 15.23 9.70 4.16
CA ARG A 87 15.01 8.58 3.22
C ARG A 87 15.80 7.34 3.66
N PRO A 88 15.28 6.12 3.41
CA PRO A 88 16.06 4.91 3.64
C PRO A 88 17.37 4.92 2.84
N LEU A 89 18.48 4.58 3.50
CA LEU A 89 19.80 4.44 2.85
C LEU A 89 19.79 3.38 1.75
N HIS A 90 19.06 2.29 1.97
CA HIS A 90 18.90 1.19 1.03
C HIS A 90 17.40 0.93 0.81
N SER A 91 16.89 1.37 -0.33
CA SER A 91 15.58 0.97 -0.81
C SER A 91 15.70 -0.25 -1.71
N LYS A 92 14.73 -1.16 -1.64
CA LYS A 92 14.64 -2.26 -2.60
C LYS A 92 14.40 -1.68 -3.99
N LYS A 93 15.36 -1.87 -4.90
CA LYS A 93 15.28 -1.42 -6.30
C LYS A 93 14.89 -2.55 -7.26
N SER A 94 13.90 -3.37 -6.88
CA SER A 94 13.38 -4.34 -7.85
C SER A 94 12.68 -3.58 -8.98
N PRO A 95 12.94 -3.91 -10.26
CA PRO A 95 12.21 -3.34 -11.38
C PRO A 95 10.70 -3.51 -11.15
N ARG A 96 9.94 -2.47 -11.50
CA ARG A 96 8.48 -2.59 -11.51
C ARG A 96 8.10 -3.68 -12.51
N PRO A 97 7.12 -4.55 -12.18
CA PRO A 97 6.65 -5.52 -13.16
C PRO A 97 6.12 -4.79 -14.40
N LEU A 98 6.34 -5.37 -15.58
CA LEU A 98 5.89 -4.79 -16.85
C LEU A 98 4.36 -4.55 -16.86
N CYS A 99 3.62 -5.47 -16.25
CA CYS A 99 2.18 -5.37 -16.03
C CYS A 99 1.79 -6.05 -14.70
N HIS A 100 0.72 -5.55 -14.08
CA HIS A 100 0.11 -6.19 -12.91
C HIS A 100 -0.93 -7.20 -13.40
N ALA A 101 -0.49 -8.43 -13.67
CA ALA A 101 -1.35 -9.53 -14.10
C ALA A 101 -1.64 -10.50 -12.95
N ALA A 102 -2.91 -10.93 -12.84
CA ALA A 102 -3.39 -11.88 -11.84
C ALA A 102 -2.83 -13.31 -12.06
N THR A 103 -2.56 -13.69 -13.31
CA THR A 103 -2.03 -15.01 -13.68
C THR A 103 -0.71 -14.92 -14.44
N ARG A 104 0.00 -16.06 -14.56
CA ARG A 104 1.24 -16.13 -15.33
C ARG A 104 0.95 -16.04 -16.83
N GLU A 105 -0.10 -16.70 -17.32
CA GLU A 105 -0.47 -16.68 -18.73
C GLU A 105 -0.79 -15.25 -19.19
N ALA A 106 -1.58 -14.50 -18.42
CA ALA A 106 -1.92 -13.10 -18.76
C ALA A 106 -0.67 -12.20 -18.80
N ARG A 107 0.32 -12.47 -17.96
CA ARG A 107 1.60 -11.74 -17.97
C ARG A 107 2.42 -12.05 -19.22
N GLU A 108 2.46 -13.32 -19.62
CA GLU A 108 3.19 -13.76 -20.80
C GLU A 108 2.55 -13.24 -22.09
N GLU A 109 1.22 -13.27 -22.15
CA GLU A 109 0.46 -12.72 -23.28
C GLU A 109 0.67 -11.21 -23.43
N HIS A 110 0.56 -10.45 -22.33
CA HIS A 110 0.86 -9.02 -22.36
C HIS A 110 2.31 -8.73 -22.80
N ARG A 111 3.28 -9.56 -22.39
CA ARG A 111 4.67 -9.40 -22.85
C ARG A 111 4.81 -9.57 -24.36
N ARG A 112 4.11 -10.54 -24.95
CA ARG A 112 4.12 -10.79 -26.41
C ARG A 112 3.50 -9.61 -27.16
N GLN A 113 2.29 -9.20 -26.76
CA GLN A 113 1.58 -8.07 -27.36
C GLN A 113 2.37 -6.77 -27.26
N TYR A 114 2.99 -6.52 -26.10
CA TYR A 114 3.84 -5.35 -25.91
C TYR A 114 5.11 -5.40 -26.77
N ALA A 115 5.73 -6.56 -26.93
CA ALA A 115 6.89 -6.72 -27.81
C ALA A 115 6.54 -6.47 -29.28
N GLU A 116 5.39 -6.98 -29.74
CA GLU A 116 4.87 -6.74 -31.09
C GLU A 116 4.57 -5.24 -31.32
N PHE A 117 3.86 -4.61 -30.38
CA PHE A 117 3.60 -3.18 -30.41
C PHE A 117 4.89 -2.36 -30.52
N VAL A 118 5.91 -2.67 -29.70
CA VAL A 118 7.20 -1.97 -29.73
C VAL A 118 7.93 -2.17 -31.06
N ALA A 119 7.85 -3.37 -31.66
CA ALA A 119 8.44 -3.64 -32.96
C ALA A 119 7.78 -2.80 -34.07
N LEU A 120 6.45 -2.79 -34.13
CA LEU A 120 5.69 -1.96 -35.07
C LEU A 120 5.96 -0.47 -34.87
N TYR A 121 6.01 -0.02 -33.61
CA TYR A 121 6.33 1.37 -33.28
C TYR A 121 7.71 1.76 -33.79
N ARG A 122 8.74 0.93 -33.58
CA ARG A 122 10.11 1.20 -34.04
C ARG A 122 10.17 1.35 -35.55
N VAL A 123 9.56 0.43 -36.29
CA VAL A 123 9.49 0.50 -37.76
C VAL A 123 8.84 1.80 -38.23
N ALA A 124 7.69 2.18 -37.64
CA ALA A 124 7.02 3.43 -37.97
C ALA A 124 7.89 4.65 -37.62
N SER A 125 8.53 4.63 -36.44
CA SER A 125 9.41 5.68 -35.95
C SER A 125 10.63 5.90 -36.84
N ASP A 126 11.21 4.82 -37.38
CA ASP A 126 12.37 4.89 -38.28
C ASP A 126 11.99 5.47 -39.64
N ARG A 127 10.84 5.06 -40.21
CA ARG A 127 10.28 5.66 -41.44
C ARG A 127 9.97 7.15 -41.26
N PHE A 128 9.37 7.51 -40.12
CA PHE A 128 9.08 8.89 -39.77
C PHE A 128 10.34 9.74 -39.65
N ARG A 129 11.42 9.20 -39.04
CA ARG A 129 12.75 9.84 -38.98
C ARG A 129 13.41 9.99 -40.35
N ALA A 130 13.16 9.05 -41.26
CA ALA A 130 13.64 9.10 -42.63
C ALA A 130 12.85 10.07 -43.53
N GLY A 131 11.79 10.73 -43.01
CA GLY A 131 11.02 11.75 -43.71
C GLY A 131 9.66 11.29 -44.26
N ASP A 132 9.27 10.04 -44.03
CA ASP A 132 7.91 9.58 -44.32
C ASP A 132 6.96 9.99 -43.19
N PHE A 133 6.44 11.22 -43.29
CA PHE A 133 5.51 11.77 -42.30
C PHE A 133 4.08 11.23 -42.41
N ALA A 134 3.77 10.44 -43.44
CA ALA A 134 2.47 9.82 -43.65
C ALA A 134 2.37 8.41 -43.03
N VAL A 135 3.48 7.88 -42.50
CA VAL A 135 3.51 6.56 -41.85
C VAL A 135 2.51 6.48 -40.69
N VAL A 136 1.72 5.40 -40.69
CA VAL A 136 0.73 5.15 -39.64
C VAL A 136 1.42 4.49 -38.45
N PHE A 137 1.27 5.11 -37.27
CA PHE A 137 1.75 4.56 -36.01
C PHE A 137 0.75 3.56 -35.42
N PRO A 138 1.20 2.56 -34.64
CA PRO A 138 0.31 1.65 -33.92
C PRO A 138 -0.72 2.40 -33.06
N ALA A 139 -1.92 1.85 -32.94
CA ALA A 139 -2.98 2.44 -32.13
C ALA A 139 -2.52 2.72 -30.69
N GLY A 140 -2.88 3.88 -30.15
CA GLY A 140 -2.47 4.30 -28.80
C GLY A 140 -1.03 4.79 -28.69
N SER A 141 -0.36 5.07 -29.81
CA SER A 141 0.99 5.64 -29.84
C SER A 141 1.06 6.95 -30.64
N PHE A 142 2.10 7.74 -30.38
CA PHE A 142 2.34 9.03 -31.04
C PHE A 142 3.73 9.09 -31.67
N PRO A 143 3.92 9.86 -32.75
CA PRO A 143 5.24 10.11 -33.30
C PRO A 143 6.18 10.77 -32.28
N PRO A 144 7.49 10.48 -32.35
CA PRO A 144 8.48 10.86 -31.32
C PRO A 144 8.67 12.36 -31.05
N TRP A 145 8.29 13.26 -31.97
CA TRP A 145 8.31 14.71 -31.77
C TRP A 145 7.00 15.39 -32.19
N TYR A 146 5.88 14.66 -32.09
CA TYR A 146 4.58 15.25 -32.37
C TYR A 146 4.31 16.42 -31.40
N ARG A 147 4.55 17.65 -31.86
CA ARG A 147 4.01 18.86 -31.26
C ARG A 147 2.59 18.96 -31.78
N GLY A 148 1.60 18.66 -30.95
CA GLY A 148 0.19 18.80 -31.33
C GLY A 148 -0.05 20.17 -31.95
N LYS A 149 -0.91 20.25 -32.97
CA LYS A 149 -1.40 21.56 -33.43
C LYS A 149 -2.07 22.24 -32.23
N ALA A 150 -1.50 23.36 -31.77
CA ALA A 150 -2.23 24.30 -30.93
C ALA A 150 -3.44 24.76 -31.75
N GLY A 151 -4.62 24.26 -31.39
CA GLY A 151 -5.90 24.80 -31.81
C GLY A 151 -6.33 25.88 -30.84
#